data_AF-A0A1Z5JP58-F1
#
_entry.id   AF-A0A1Z5JP58-F1
#
_cell.length_a   1.000
_cell.length_b   1.000
_cell.length_c   1.000
_cell.angle_alpha   90.00
_cell.angle_beta   90.00
_cell.angle_gamma   90.00
#
_symmetry.space_group_name_H-M   'P 1'
#
loop_
_entity.id
_entity.type
_entity.pdbx_description
1 polymer ?
#
loop_
_entity_poly.entity_id
_entity_poly.type
_entity_poly.pdbx_seq_one_letter_code
_entity_poly.pdbx_strand_id
1 'polypeptide(L)'
;MLEAIQYCHTFADLFIVSDANTDFIHAFLEKEGIQHLFTRVISNTPTNTNGRFGVAPYYNFLTREPHGCSLKCPPNMCKGRIEEDELQILQTYERVIYLGDGMGDFCPCHRLRKTDYVLARADFPLAQHIQENPIAANVRLWKSGHDVYQLLTTLLKEHESRTSTS
;
A
#
# COMPACT_ATOMS: atom_id res chain seq x y z
N MET A 1 -11.49 -7.75 -7.52
CA MET A 1 -10.39 -7.54 -6.56
C MET A 1 -9.53 -8.79 -6.44
N LEU A 2 -10.07 -9.96 -6.05
CA LEU A 2 -9.29 -11.21 -5.97
C LEU A 2 -8.60 -11.57 -7.30
N GLU A 3 -9.33 -11.49 -8.43
CA GLU A 3 -8.76 -11.70 -9.77
C GLU A 3 -7.61 -10.74 -10.09
N ALA A 4 -7.69 -9.49 -9.62
CA ALA A 4 -6.63 -8.51 -9.82
C ALA A 4 -5.37 -8.88 -9.03
N ILE A 5 -5.54 -9.31 -7.77
CA ILE A 5 -4.42 -9.78 -6.94
C ILE A 5 -3.74 -10.98 -7.59
N GLN A 6 -4.52 -11.97 -8.01
CA GLN A 6 -4.00 -13.18 -8.67
C GLN A 6 -3.26 -12.84 -9.97
N TYR A 7 -3.83 -11.97 -10.82
CA TYR A 7 -3.19 -11.53 -12.05
C TYR A 7 -1.88 -10.79 -11.74
N CYS A 8 -1.90 -9.82 -10.84
CA CYS A 8 -0.72 -9.02 -10.50
C CYS A 8 0.42 -9.85 -9.94
N HIS A 9 0.14 -10.86 -9.11
CA HIS A 9 1.16 -11.73 -8.53
C HIS A 9 2.01 -12.44 -9.59
N THR A 10 1.47 -12.66 -10.80
CA THR A 10 2.26 -13.28 -11.89
C THR A 10 3.32 -12.35 -12.50
N PHE A 11 3.24 -11.04 -12.21
CA PHE A 11 4.12 -10.02 -12.79
C PHE A 11 4.85 -9.15 -11.75
N ALA A 12 4.42 -9.18 -10.48
CA ALA A 12 4.92 -8.28 -9.44
C ALA A 12 4.86 -8.92 -8.05
N ASP A 13 5.81 -8.53 -7.20
CA ASP A 13 5.74 -8.77 -5.76
C ASP A 13 4.62 -7.92 -5.13
N LEU A 14 3.85 -8.53 -4.23
CA LEU A 14 2.70 -7.88 -3.60
C LEU A 14 2.96 -7.60 -2.12
N PHE A 15 2.66 -6.38 -1.69
CA PHE A 15 2.82 -5.93 -0.32
C PHE A 15 1.50 -5.42 0.24
N ILE A 16 1.25 -5.66 1.53
CA ILE A 16 0.20 -4.98 2.28
C ILE A 16 0.85 -4.13 3.36
N VAL A 17 0.60 -2.83 3.35
CA VAL A 17 0.95 -1.90 4.43
C VAL A 17 -0.33 -1.22 4.90
N SER A 18 -0.84 -1.64 6.05
CA SER A 18 -2.20 -1.31 6.49
C SER A 18 -2.26 -0.86 7.94
N ASP A 19 -3.14 0.09 8.22
CA ASP A 19 -3.41 0.60 9.57
C ASP A 19 -4.47 -0.23 10.34
N ALA A 20 -4.71 -1.48 9.89
CA ALA A 20 -5.58 -2.44 10.56
C ALA A 20 -4.79 -3.21 11.65
N ASN A 21 -4.88 -4.54 11.66
CA ASN A 21 -4.02 -5.41 12.46
C ASN A 21 -3.73 -6.72 11.70
N THR A 22 -2.62 -7.38 12.04
CA THR A 22 -2.19 -8.58 11.32
C THR A 22 -3.17 -9.75 11.45
N ASP A 23 -3.79 -9.98 12.61
CA ASP A 23 -4.74 -11.10 12.79
C ASP A 23 -5.94 -10.99 11.85
N PHE A 24 -6.53 -9.80 11.74
CA PHE A 24 -7.66 -9.56 10.84
C PHE A 24 -7.27 -9.76 9.37
N ILE A 25 -6.11 -9.23 8.97
CA ILE A 25 -5.64 -9.34 7.59
C ILE A 25 -5.35 -10.81 7.25
N HIS A 26 -4.60 -11.53 8.09
CA HIS A 26 -4.28 -12.93 7.86
C HIS A 26 -5.53 -13.81 7.84
N ALA A 27 -6.48 -13.60 8.75
CA ALA A 27 -7.74 -14.34 8.74
C ALA A 27 -8.51 -14.16 7.42
N PHE A 28 -8.53 -12.95 6.84
CA PHE A 28 -9.13 -12.70 5.53
C PHE A 28 -8.34 -13.40 4.41
N LEU A 29 -7.02 -13.24 4.38
CA LEU A 29 -6.17 -13.82 3.33
C LEU A 29 -6.17 -15.35 3.34
N GLU A 30 -6.21 -15.98 4.51
CA GLU A 30 -6.31 -17.42 4.68
C GLU A 30 -7.67 -17.95 4.22
N LYS A 31 -8.76 -17.28 4.63
CA LYS A 31 -10.12 -17.64 4.19
C LYS A 31 -10.25 -17.61 2.67
N GLU A 32 -9.67 -16.60 2.02
CA GLU A 32 -9.70 -16.46 0.57
C GLU A 32 -8.59 -17.26 -0.14
N GLY A 33 -7.70 -17.93 0.60
CA GLY A 33 -6.62 -18.77 0.06
C GLY A 33 -5.50 -18.02 -0.66
N ILE A 34 -5.35 -16.72 -0.43
CA ILE A 34 -4.43 -15.83 -1.18
C ILE A 34 -3.25 -15.32 -0.37
N GLN A 35 -3.07 -15.76 0.89
CA GLN A 35 -1.95 -15.32 1.73
C GLN A 35 -0.58 -15.51 1.07
N HIS A 36 -0.40 -16.63 0.37
CA HIS A 36 0.85 -16.98 -0.32
C HIS A 36 1.20 -16.05 -1.50
N LEU A 37 0.27 -15.20 -1.94
CA LEU A 37 0.50 -14.23 -3.02
C LEU A 37 1.17 -12.95 -2.52
N PHE A 38 1.24 -12.73 -1.21
CA PHE A 38 1.83 -11.52 -0.64
C PHE A 38 3.23 -11.79 -0.12
N THR A 39 4.20 -11.03 -0.63
CA THR A 39 5.59 -11.07 -0.21
C THR A 39 5.71 -10.70 1.27
N ARG A 40 5.02 -9.62 1.69
CA ARG A 40 4.95 -9.21 3.10
C ARG A 40 3.62 -8.54 3.43
N VAL A 41 3.17 -8.76 4.68
CA VAL A 41 2.07 -8.02 5.32
C VAL A 41 2.63 -7.26 6.51
N ILE A 42 2.45 -5.94 6.52
CA ILE A 42 2.87 -5.04 7.60
C ILE A 42 1.65 -4.30 8.10
N SER A 43 1.38 -4.43 9.40
CA SER A 43 0.27 -3.77 10.07
C SER A 43 0.52 -3.68 11.57
N ASN A 44 -0.38 -3.03 12.30
CA ASN A 44 -0.30 -2.94 13.74
C ASN A 44 -0.38 -4.35 14.37
N THR A 45 0.26 -4.50 15.54
CA THR A 45 0.38 -5.81 16.21
C THR A 45 -0.84 -6.05 17.10
N PRO A 46 -1.57 -7.16 16.95
CA PRO A 46 -2.66 -7.52 17.84
C PRO A 46 -2.10 -7.86 19.24
N THR A 47 -2.87 -7.55 20.27
CA THR A 47 -2.52 -7.84 21.66
C THR A 47 -3.67 -8.58 22.34
N ASN A 48 -3.34 -9.45 23.27
CA ASN A 48 -4.32 -10.10 24.13
C ASN A 48 -3.87 -9.98 25.58
N THR A 49 -4.53 -9.08 26.30
CA THR A 49 -4.24 -8.84 27.72
C THR A 49 -5.47 -9.20 28.54
N ASN A 50 -5.34 -10.23 29.38
CA ASN A 50 -6.42 -10.73 30.25
C ASN A 50 -7.71 -11.07 29.47
N GLY A 51 -7.58 -11.70 28.30
CA GLY A 51 -8.72 -12.09 27.46
C GLY A 51 -9.37 -10.94 26.70
N ARG A 52 -8.77 -9.74 26.71
CA ARG A 52 -9.22 -8.59 25.92
C ARG A 52 -8.33 -8.43 24.69
N PHE A 53 -8.97 -8.48 23.52
CA PHE A 53 -8.31 -8.16 22.27
C PHE A 53 -8.03 -6.65 22.18
N GLY A 54 -6.80 -6.30 21.83
CA GLY A 54 -6.36 -4.94 21.60
C GLY A 54 -5.44 -4.87 20.39
N VAL A 55 -5.01 -3.66 20.04
CA VAL A 55 -4.06 -3.42 18.96
C VAL A 55 -2.98 -2.47 19.47
N ALA A 56 -1.72 -2.90 19.40
CA ALA A 56 -0.56 -2.08 19.71
C ALA A 56 -0.10 -1.32 18.45
N PRO A 57 0.35 -0.06 18.59
CA PRO A 57 0.84 0.71 17.45
C PRO A 57 2.07 0.04 16.82
N TYR A 58 2.21 0.14 15.50
CA TYR A 58 3.40 -0.36 14.80
C TYR A 58 4.68 0.29 15.33
N TYR A 59 4.67 1.62 15.44
CA TYR A 59 5.73 2.36 16.13
C TYR A 59 5.45 2.39 17.63
N ASN A 60 6.28 1.69 18.41
CA ASN A 60 6.18 1.71 19.86
C ASN A 60 6.58 3.10 20.41
N PHE A 61 5.57 3.82 20.91
CA PHE A 61 5.68 5.15 21.50
C PHE A 61 6.56 5.23 22.75
N LEU A 62 6.88 4.10 23.39
CA LEU A 62 7.75 4.05 24.57
C LEU A 62 9.24 4.03 24.19
N THR A 63 9.55 3.64 22.96
CA THR A 63 10.94 3.40 22.50
C THR A 63 11.35 4.26 21.32
N ARG A 64 10.40 4.94 20.65
CA ARG A 64 10.63 5.84 19.52
C ARG A 64 9.68 7.03 19.58
N GLU A 65 10.22 8.22 19.30
CA GLU A 65 9.42 9.39 18.92
C GLU A 65 8.55 9.07 17.69
N PRO A 66 7.41 9.77 17.47
CA PRO A 66 6.47 9.49 16.37
C PRO A 66 7.12 9.69 14.98
N HIS A 67 7.86 8.68 14.51
CA HIS A 67 8.46 8.45 13.19
C HIS A 67 9.11 9.65 12.44
N GLY A 68 9.25 10.83 13.05
CA GLY A 68 9.88 12.05 12.52
C GLY A 68 9.34 12.54 11.18
N CYS A 69 8.14 12.14 10.74
CA CYS A 69 7.67 12.46 9.39
C CYS A 69 7.15 13.90 9.35
N SER A 70 7.64 14.69 8.39
CA SER A 70 7.16 16.05 8.13
C SER A 70 5.74 16.10 7.57
N LEU A 71 5.25 14.99 7.00
CA LEU A 71 3.87 14.84 6.55
C LEU A 71 2.98 14.39 7.71
N LYS A 72 1.72 14.86 7.69
CA LYS A 72 0.70 14.49 8.69
C LYS A 72 0.33 13.01 8.56
N CYS A 73 1.05 12.14 9.27
CA CYS A 73 0.77 10.71 9.34
C CYS A 73 0.15 10.35 10.70
N PRO A 74 -0.65 9.27 10.78
CA PRO A 74 -1.06 8.72 12.04
C PRO A 74 0.17 8.37 12.90
N PRO A 75 0.17 8.72 14.20
CA PRO A 75 1.36 8.53 15.04
C PRO A 75 1.74 7.05 15.14
N ASN A 76 0.76 6.15 15.14
CA ASN A 76 0.95 4.72 15.33
C ASN A 76 1.66 4.03 14.16
N MET A 77 1.51 4.55 12.94
CA MET A 77 2.07 3.93 11.74
C MET A 77 2.24 4.95 10.62
N CYS A 78 3.47 5.06 10.10
CA CYS A 78 3.78 5.84 8.91
C CYS A 78 4.15 4.90 7.77
N LYS A 79 3.19 4.64 6.88
CA LYS A 79 3.35 3.72 5.74
C LYS A 79 4.52 4.10 4.84
N GLY A 80 4.68 5.40 4.55
CA GLY A 80 5.78 5.90 3.72
C GLY A 80 7.16 5.64 4.33
N ARG A 81 7.32 5.74 5.65
CA ARG A 81 8.59 5.39 6.33
C ARG A 81 8.84 3.88 6.33
N ILE A 82 7.79 3.08 6.50
CA ILE A 82 7.90 1.61 6.43
C ILE A 82 8.36 1.18 5.03
N GLU A 83 7.77 1.74 3.98
CA GLU A 83 8.15 1.47 2.60
C GLU A 83 9.59 1.90 2.28
N GLU A 84 10.01 3.03 2.83
CA GLU A 84 11.33 3.63 2.58
C GLU A 84 12.45 2.96 3.40
N ASP A 85 12.27 2.83 4.72
CA ASP A 85 13.32 2.39 5.64
C ASP A 85 13.40 0.86 5.77
N GLU A 86 12.24 0.17 5.80
CA GLU A 86 12.17 -1.25 6.14
C GLU A 86 11.99 -2.16 4.94
N LEU A 87 11.19 -1.72 3.97
CA LEU A 87 10.95 -2.46 2.73
C LEU A 87 11.88 -2.04 1.59
N GLN A 88 12.44 -0.83 1.65
CA GLN A 88 13.31 -0.25 0.62
C GLN A 88 12.68 -0.34 -0.78
N ILE A 89 11.38 -0.04 -0.87
CA ILE A 89 10.57 -0.27 -2.07
C ILE A 89 11.15 0.43 -3.29
N LEU A 90 11.51 1.71 -3.17
CA LEU A 90 12.00 2.50 -4.31
C LEU A 90 13.44 2.15 -4.73
N GLN A 91 14.22 1.54 -3.83
CA GLN A 91 15.56 1.04 -4.11
C GLN A 91 15.52 -0.35 -4.75
N THR A 92 14.51 -1.15 -4.42
CA THR A 92 14.38 -2.55 -4.85
C THR A 92 13.64 -2.68 -6.18
N TYR A 93 12.60 -1.86 -6.39
CA TYR A 93 11.70 -2.00 -7.54
C TYR A 93 11.86 -0.85 -8.55
N GLU A 94 12.00 -1.20 -9.82
CA GLU A 94 12.08 -0.24 -10.93
C GLU A 94 10.77 0.56 -11.07
N ARG A 95 9.64 -0.10 -10.83
CA ARG A 95 8.30 0.50 -10.91
C ARG A 95 7.43 0.06 -9.74
N VAL A 96 6.71 1.02 -9.18
CA VAL A 96 5.78 0.81 -8.07
C VAL A 96 4.38 1.24 -8.49
N ILE A 97 3.39 0.42 -8.15
CA ILE A 97 1.97 0.78 -8.26
C ILE A 97 1.39 0.73 -6.84
N TYR A 98 1.03 1.90 -6.31
CA TYR A 98 0.41 2.01 -4.99
C TYR A 98 -1.11 2.09 -5.12
N LEU A 99 -1.86 1.28 -4.38
CA LEU A 99 -3.32 1.28 -4.33
C LEU A 99 -3.79 1.73 -2.95
N GLY A 100 -4.59 2.79 -2.87
CA GLY A 100 -5.05 3.33 -1.58
C GLY A 100 -6.25 4.26 -1.69
N ASP A 101 -6.80 4.64 -0.54
CA ASP A 101 -8.00 5.48 -0.45
C ASP A 101 -7.96 6.50 0.71
N GLY A 102 -7.23 6.20 1.79
CA GLY A 102 -7.22 7.01 3.00
C GLY A 102 -6.10 8.04 3.06
N MET A 103 -6.21 9.00 3.97
CA MET A 103 -5.14 9.99 4.21
C MET A 103 -3.81 9.37 4.65
N GLY A 104 -3.84 8.22 5.33
CA GLY A 104 -2.62 7.49 5.72
C GLY A 104 -1.79 7.00 4.53
N ASP A 105 -2.38 6.96 3.33
CA ASP A 105 -1.73 6.54 2.08
C ASP A 105 -1.06 7.70 1.34
N PHE A 106 -1.30 8.96 1.73
CA PHE A 106 -0.69 10.10 1.04
C PHE A 106 0.83 10.11 1.19
N CYS A 107 1.30 9.75 2.39
CA CYS A 107 2.71 9.73 2.74
C CYS A 107 3.55 8.84 1.79
N PRO A 108 3.24 7.54 1.60
CA PRO A 108 3.94 6.73 0.59
C PRO A 108 3.73 7.26 -0.83
N CYS A 109 2.50 7.64 -1.20
CA CYS A 109 2.21 8.19 -2.53
C CYS A 109 3.07 9.41 -2.89
N HIS A 110 3.30 10.32 -1.94
CA HIS A 110 4.09 11.53 -2.12
C HIS A 110 5.58 11.24 -2.40
N ARG A 111 6.11 10.10 -1.96
CA ARG A 111 7.51 9.69 -2.18
C ARG A 111 7.76 9.03 -3.53
N LEU A 112 6.69 8.60 -4.21
CA LEU A 112 6.79 7.86 -5.48
C LEU A 112 7.36 8.73 -6.62
N ARG A 113 8.05 8.08 -7.55
CA ARG A 113 8.73 8.72 -8.69
C ARG A 113 7.75 8.98 -9.83
N LYS A 114 8.17 9.79 -10.81
CA LYS A 114 7.40 10.07 -12.04
C LYS A 114 7.12 8.83 -12.90
N THR A 115 7.86 7.74 -12.69
CA THR A 115 7.69 6.45 -13.38
C THR A 115 6.72 5.52 -12.67
N ASP A 116 6.35 5.85 -11.43
CA ASP A 116 5.46 5.06 -10.58
C ASP A 116 4.00 5.53 -10.73
N TYR A 117 3.08 4.74 -10.18
CA TYR A 117 1.64 4.97 -10.28
C TYR A 117 0.97 4.96 -8.91
N VAL A 118 -0.02 5.84 -8.76
CA VAL A 118 -0.96 5.82 -7.64
C VAL A 118 -2.35 5.54 -8.20
N LEU A 119 -2.95 4.45 -7.74
CA LEU A 119 -4.34 4.11 -7.95
C LEU A 119 -5.14 4.60 -6.73
N ALA A 120 -5.60 5.85 -6.79
CA ALA A 120 -6.34 6.48 -5.69
C ALA A 120 -7.85 6.25 -5.86
N ARG A 121 -8.54 5.85 -4.78
CA ARG A 121 -9.98 5.66 -4.83
C ARG A 121 -10.67 7.01 -5.03
N ALA A 122 -11.45 7.13 -6.10
CA ALA A 122 -12.21 8.34 -6.38
C ALA A 122 -13.22 8.60 -5.25
N ASP A 123 -13.47 9.88 -4.98
CA ASP A 123 -14.40 10.35 -3.95
C ASP A 123 -13.95 10.07 -2.50
N PHE A 124 -12.71 9.60 -2.30
CA PHE A 124 -12.12 9.34 -0.98
C PHE A 124 -10.99 10.34 -0.64
N PRO A 125 -10.59 10.46 0.64
CA PRO A 125 -9.67 11.50 1.10
C PRO A 125 -8.33 11.53 0.37
N LEU A 126 -7.74 10.38 0.00
CA LEU A 126 -6.48 10.36 -0.75
C LEU A 126 -6.60 11.07 -2.09
N ALA A 127 -7.64 10.77 -2.88
CA ALA A 127 -7.83 11.36 -4.20
C ALA A 127 -8.10 12.86 -4.10
N GLN A 128 -8.92 13.29 -3.14
CA GLN A 128 -9.21 14.71 -2.89
C GLN A 128 -7.92 15.46 -2.51
N HIS A 129 -7.12 14.90 -1.60
CA HIS A 129 -5.91 15.56 -1.15
C HIS A 129 -4.83 15.66 -2.23
N ILE A 130 -4.67 14.61 -3.06
CA ILE A 130 -3.76 14.63 -4.22
C ILE A 130 -4.18 15.67 -5.26
N GLN A 131 -5.48 15.87 -5.45
CA GLN A 131 -5.99 16.90 -6.37
C GLN A 131 -5.57 18.31 -5.91
N GLU A 132 -5.59 18.57 -4.60
CA GLU A 132 -5.15 19.84 -4.02
C GLU A 132 -3.62 19.95 -3.90
N ASN A 133 -2.94 18.82 -3.74
CA ASN A 133 -1.50 18.73 -3.49
C ASN A 133 -0.88 17.72 -4.48
N PRO A 134 -0.64 18.13 -5.74
CA PRO A 134 -0.13 17.23 -6.77
C PRO A 134 1.19 16.57 -6.38
N ILE A 135 1.30 15.28 -6.69
CA ILE A 135 2.50 14.46 -6.44
C ILE A 135 3.24 14.18 -7.75
N ALA A 136 4.48 13.67 -7.65
CA ALA A 136 5.29 13.37 -8.83
C ALA A 136 4.79 12.16 -9.63
N ALA A 137 4.19 11.17 -8.95
CA ALA A 137 3.72 9.93 -9.58
C ALA A 137 2.48 10.12 -10.45
N ASN A 138 2.25 9.16 -11.35
CA ASN A 138 1.10 9.16 -12.23
C ASN A 138 -0.15 8.71 -11.47
N VAL A 139 -1.17 9.57 -11.39
CA VAL A 139 -2.39 9.28 -10.63
C VAL A 139 -3.49 8.74 -11.55
N ARG A 140 -4.09 7.61 -11.17
CA ARG A 140 -5.29 7.05 -11.78
C ARG A 140 -6.35 6.85 -10.71
N LEU A 141 -7.61 7.09 -11.08
CA LEU A 141 -8.73 6.98 -10.17
C LEU A 141 -9.48 5.68 -10.37
N TRP A 142 -9.97 5.08 -9.29
CA TRP A 142 -10.84 3.90 -9.32
C TRP A 142 -12.04 4.06 -8.39
N LYS A 143 -13.19 3.46 -8.75
CA LYS A 143 -14.41 3.42 -7.92
C LYS A 143 -14.80 2.01 -7.54
N SER A 144 -14.43 1.02 -8.37
CA SER A 144 -14.81 -0.38 -8.19
C SER A 144 -13.59 -1.32 -8.25
N GLY A 145 -13.78 -2.54 -7.75
CA GLY A 145 -12.78 -3.60 -7.92
C GLY A 145 -12.57 -4.04 -9.37
N HIS A 146 -13.49 -3.72 -10.28
CA HIS A 146 -13.33 -3.94 -11.72
C HIS A 146 -12.40 -2.89 -12.33
N ASP A 147 -12.54 -1.61 -11.94
CA ASP A 147 -11.66 -0.54 -12.40
C ASP A 147 -10.21 -0.84 -12.00
N VAL A 148 -9.99 -1.31 -10.76
CA VAL A 148 -8.68 -1.71 -10.27
C VAL A 148 -8.09 -2.83 -11.14
N TYR A 149 -8.87 -3.86 -11.47
CA TYR A 149 -8.44 -4.94 -12.35
C TYR A 149 -8.03 -4.42 -13.73
N GLN A 150 -8.85 -3.57 -14.36
CA GLN A 150 -8.57 -3.01 -15.68
C GLN A 150 -7.32 -2.12 -15.68
N LEU A 151 -7.18 -1.25 -14.67
CA LEU A 151 -6.02 -0.37 -14.53
C LEU A 151 -4.73 -1.17 -14.35
N LEU A 152 -4.72 -2.13 -13.41
CA LEU A 152 -3.54 -2.97 -13.16
C LEU A 152 -3.17 -3.79 -14.40
N THR A 153 -4.14 -4.40 -15.06
CA THR A 153 -3.92 -5.18 -16.29
C THR A 153 -3.28 -4.31 -17.38
N THR A 154 -3.77 -3.07 -17.54
CA THR A 154 -3.26 -2.13 -18.54
C THR A 154 -1.81 -1.74 -18.21
N LEU A 155 -1.55 -1.32 -16.97
CA LEU A 155 -0.22 -0.87 -16.54
C LEU A 155 0.84 -1.97 -16.60
N LEU A 156 0.48 -3.20 -16.27
CA LEU A 156 1.39 -4.34 -16.33
C LEU A 156 1.74 -4.70 -17.79
N LYS A 157 0.75 -4.75 -18.69
CA LYS A 157 0.99 -4.98 -20.14
C LYS A 157 1.84 -3.88 -20.77
N GLU A 158 1.62 -2.62 -20.37
CA GLU A 158 2.45 -1.50 -20.81
C GLU A 158 3.90 -1.61 -20.31
N HIS A 159 4.14 -2.25 -19.16
CA HIS A 159 5.49 -2.51 -18.68
C HIS A 159 6.16 -3.64 -19.46
N GLU A 160 5.49 -4.77 -19.64
CA GLU A 160 6.01 -5.93 -20.39
C GLU A 160 6.37 -5.61 -21.86
N SER A 161 5.52 -4.80 -22.52
CA SER A 161 5.79 -4.39 -23.90
C SER A 161 7.04 -3.53 -24.03
N ARG A 162 7.36 -2.72 -23.02
CA ARG A 162 8.56 -1.88 -22.99
C ARG A 162 9.82 -2.70 -22.70
N THR A 163 9.74 -3.64 -21.76
CA THR A 163 10.88 -4.53 -21.44
C THR A 163 11.20 -5.49 -22.57
N SER A 164 10.21 -5.90 -23.38
CA SER A 164 10.41 -6.77 -24.56
C SER A 164 11.06 -6.06 -25.74
N THR A 165 11.05 -4.72 -25.76
CA THR A 165 11.66 -3.89 -26.81
C THR A 165 13.00 -3.28 -26.40
N SER A 166 13.51 -3.61 -25.21
CA SER A 166 14.78 -3.12 -24.64
C SER A 166 15.86 -4.18 -24.73
#